data_AF-A0A392T961-F1
#
_entry.id   AF-A0A392T961-F1
#
_cell.length_a   1.000
_cell.length_b   1.000
_cell.length_c   1.000
_cell.angle_alpha   90.00
_cell.angle_beta   90.00
_cell.angle_gamma   90.00
#
_symmetry.space_group_name_H-M   'P 1'
#
loop_
_entity.id
_entity.type
_entity.pdbx_description
1 polymer ?
#
loop_
_entity_poly.entity_id
_entity_poly.type
_entity_poly.pdbx_seq_one_letter_code
_entity_poly.pdbx_strand_id
1 'polypeptide(L)' 'MIKAGLKEWHRAHTQNLPSRIENLKTRLSTLDEKGEEEVLSEEELAELHGVSFDIHWLSRLHASISWQQSRSLWLKD' A
#
# COMPACT_ATOMS: atom_id res chain seq x y z
N MET A 1 5.25 -7.57 -27.55
CA MET A 1 4.04 -6.92 -26.98
C MET A 1 3.84 -7.22 -25.49
N ILE A 2 3.86 -8.49 -25.06
CA ILE A 2 3.63 -8.87 -23.63
C ILE A 2 4.61 -8.23 -22.64
N LYS A 3 5.92 -8.25 -22.93
CA LYS A 3 6.95 -7.68 -22.04
C LYS A 3 6.77 -6.17 -21.76
N ALA A 4 6.35 -5.42 -22.77
CA ALA A 4 6.10 -3.98 -22.63
C ALA A 4 4.87 -3.72 -21.76
N GLY A 5 3.77 -4.46 -22.00
CA GLY A 5 2.56 -4.38 -21.18
C GLY A 5 2.81 -4.72 -19.71
N LEU A 6 3.61 -5.77 -19.43
CA LEU A 6 3.95 -6.14 -18.05
C LEU A 6 4.81 -5.07 -17.35
N LYS A 7 5.73 -4.44 -18.08
CA LYS A 7 6.56 -3.36 -17.56
C LYS A 7 5.71 -2.12 -17.20
N GLU A 8 4.76 -1.77 -18.06
CA GLU A 8 3.85 -0.66 -17.81
C GLU A 8 2.92 -0.96 -16.63
N TRP A 9 2.35 -2.17 -16.59
CA TRP A 9 1.52 -2.61 -15.48
C TRP A 9 2.28 -2.54 -14.15
N HIS A 10 3.49 -3.09 -14.10
CA HIS A 10 4.32 -3.04 -12.90
C HIS A 10 4.60 -1.59 -12.49
N ARG A 11 4.98 -0.73 -13.44
CA ARG A 11 5.22 0.70 -13.17
C ARG A 11 3.99 1.39 -12.57
N ALA A 12 2.82 1.22 -13.18
CA ALA A 12 1.59 1.84 -12.71
C ALA A 12 1.15 1.34 -11.33
N HIS A 13 1.41 0.07 -11.00
CA HIS A 13 0.89 -0.57 -9.78
C HIS A 13 1.87 -0.56 -8.61
N THR A 14 3.18 -0.40 -8.85
CA THR A 14 4.22 -0.42 -7.80
C THR A 14 4.96 0.90 -7.61
N GLN A 15 4.64 1.93 -8.40
CA GLN A 15 5.15 3.27 -8.13
C GLN A 15 4.49 3.88 -6.89
N ASN A 16 5.27 4.72 -6.20
CA ASN A 16 4.84 5.54 -5.06
C ASN A 16 4.20 4.75 -3.90
N LEU A 17 4.57 3.47 -3.72
CA LEU A 17 4.07 2.64 -2.63
C LEU A 17 4.26 3.29 -1.25
N PRO A 18 5.42 3.89 -0.90
CA PRO A 18 5.57 4.58 0.38
C PRO A 18 4.56 5.70 0.59
N SER A 19 4.41 6.61 -0.37
CA SER A 19 3.48 7.74 -0.27
C SER A 19 2.02 7.28 -0.19
N ARG A 20 1.65 6.22 -0.92
CA ARG A 20 0.32 5.61 -0.83
C ARG A 20 0.06 5.01 0.55
N ILE A 21 1.03 4.29 1.10
CA ILE A 21 0.94 3.72 2.46
C ILE A 21 0.78 4.84 3.49
N GLU A 22 1.56 5.91 3.40
CA GLU A 22 1.45 7.03 4.34
C GLU A 22 0.10 7.75 4.23
N ASN A 23 -0.41 7.97 3.02
CA ASN A 23 -1.75 8.55 2.85
C ASN A 23 -2.86 7.67 3.47
N LEU A 24 -2.77 6.35 3.26
CA LEU A 24 -3.70 5.41 3.87
C LEU A 24 -3.58 5.37 5.39
N LYS A 25 -2.37 5.45 5.96
CA LYS A 25 -2.18 5.57 7.41
C LYS A 25 -2.84 6.82 7.96
N THR A 26 -2.67 7.97 7.29
CA THR A 26 -3.37 9.21 7.68
C THR A 26 -4.88 9.01 7.67
N ARG A 27 -5.43 8.38 6.62
CA ARG A 27 -6.87 8.10 6.53
C ARG A 27 -7.34 7.15 7.64
N LEU A 28 -6.56 6.10 7.92
CA LEU A 28 -6.85 5.16 9.00
C LEU A 28 -6.89 5.87 10.35
N SER A 29 -5.90 6.71 10.66
CA SER A 29 -5.88 7.51 11.89
C SER A 29 -7.10 8.41 12.02
N THR A 30 -7.55 9.05 10.94
CA THR A 30 -8.78 9.87 10.97
C THR A 30 -10.02 9.04 11.28
N LEU A 31 -10.14 7.82 10.74
CA LEU A 31 -11.29 6.94 11.04
C LEU A 31 -11.22 6.37 12.45
N ASP A 32 -10.01 6.06 12.94
CA ASP A 32 -9.76 5.58 14.30
C ASP A 32 -10.13 6.64 15.33
N GLU A 33 -9.62 7.87 15.17
CA GLU A 33 -9.98 9.03 16.02
C GLU A 33 -11.49 9.27 16.02
N LYS A 34 -12.13 9.18 14.86
CA LYS A 34 -13.58 9.33 14.75
C LYS A 34 -14.34 8.23 15.50
N GLY A 35 -13.89 6.97 15.41
CA GLY A 35 -14.51 5.83 16.08
C GLY A 35 -14.43 5.88 17.61
N GLU A 36 -13.44 6.60 18.15
CA GLU A 36 -13.33 6.87 19.58
C GLU A 36 -14.31 7.99 20.05
N GLU A 37 -14.64 8.94 19.18
CA GLU A 37 -15.56 10.05 19.47
C GLU A 37 -17.03 9.68 19.23
N GLU A 38 -17.32 8.93 18.17
CA GLU A 38 -18.67 8.56 17.77
C GLU A 38 -18.75 7.18 17.08
N VAL A 39 -19.95 6.62 17.01
CA VAL A 39 -20.19 5.36 16.31
C VAL A 39 -20.02 5.57 14.81
N LEU A 40 -19.06 4.87 14.20
CA LEU A 40 -18.84 4.88 12.76
C LEU A 40 -20.08 4.37 12.00
N SER A 41 -20.35 4.97 10.84
CA SER A 41 -21.33 4.40 9.92
C SER A 41 -20.84 3.06 9.36
N GLU A 42 -21.75 2.26 8.81
CA GLU A 42 -21.38 0.99 8.17
C GLU A 42 -20.40 1.21 7.00
N GLU A 43 -20.57 2.29 6.24
CA GLU A 43 -19.67 2.68 5.16
C GLU A 43 -18.27 3.03 5.67
N GLU A 44 -18.19 3.74 6.80
CA GLU A 44 -16.92 4.13 7.41
C GLU A 44 -16.20 2.93 8.03
N LEU A 45 -16.95 2.00 8.63
CA LEU A 45 -16.39 0.75 9.14
C LEU A 45 -15.88 -0.15 8.01
N ALA A 46 -16.62 -0.23 6.90
CA ALA A 46 -16.17 -0.92 5.70
C ALA A 46 -14.92 -0.27 5.10
N GLU A 47 -14.84 1.06 5.09
CA GLU A 47 -13.64 1.80 4.68
C GLU A 47 -12.45 1.50 5.60
N LEU A 48 -12.64 1.54 6.92
CA LEU A 48 -11.60 1.26 7.92
C LEU A 48 -10.96 -0.13 7.69
N HIS A 49 -11.80 -1.14 7.46
CA HIS A 49 -11.33 -2.50 7.11
C HIS A 49 -10.59 -2.53 5.77
N GLY A 50 -11.11 -1.84 4.75
CA GLY A 50 -10.48 -1.76 3.43
C GLY A 50 -9.10 -1.10 3.47
N VAL A 51 -9.00 0.07 4.12
CA VAL A 51 -7.75 0.81 4.31
C VAL A 51 -6.73 -0.02 5.08
N SER A 52 -7.16 -0.71 6.14
CA SER A 52 -6.29 -1.60 6.92
C SER A 52 -5.72 -2.74 6.08
N PHE A 53 -6.58 -3.38 5.27
CA PHE A 53 -6.15 -4.42 4.33
C PHE A 53 -5.16 -3.90 3.30
N ASP A 54 -5.45 -2.74 2.71
CA ASP A 54 -4.60 -2.12 1.69
C ASP A 54 -3.23 -1.74 2.26
N ILE A 55 -3.16 -1.18 3.47
CA ILE A 55 -1.88 -0.89 4.15
C ILE A 55 -1.06 -2.17 4.32
N HIS A 56 -1.67 -3.25 4.80
CA HIS A 56 -0.99 -4.53 4.99
C HIS A 56 -0.45 -5.07 3.66
N TRP A 57 -1.31 -5.14 2.64
CA TRP A 57 -0.96 -5.65 1.33
C TRP A 57 0.15 -4.84 0.66
N LEU A 58 0.02 -3.50 0.64
CA LEU A 58 1.00 -2.61 0.01
C LEU A 58 2.33 -2.63 0.76
N SER A 59 2.32 -2.71 2.09
CA SER A 59 3.55 -2.82 2.89
C SER A 59 4.30 -4.11 2.59
N ARG A 60 3.57 -5.23 2.46
CA ARG A 60 4.16 -6.52 2.09
C ARG A 60 4.76 -6.50 0.69
N LEU A 61 4.06 -5.90 -0.27
CA LEU A 61 4.55 -5.70 -1.63
C LEU A 61 5.81 -4.83 -1.67
N HIS A 62 5.79 -3.70 -0.95
CA HIS A 62 6.92 -2.79 -0.86
C HIS A 62 8.16 -3.48 -0.28
N ALA A 63 8.00 -4.23 0.83
CA ALA A 63 9.09 -4.99 1.42
C ALA A 63 9.67 -6.03 0.43
N SER A 64 8.82 -6.77 -0.27
CA SER A 64 9.26 -7.75 -1.27
C SER A 64 10.06 -7.10 -2.40
N ILE A 65 9.63 -5.94 -2.90
CA ILE A 65 10.32 -5.22 -3.97
C ILE A 65 11.69 -4.71 -3.46
N SER A 66 11.73 -4.12 -2.28
CA SER A 66 12.98 -3.63 -1.67
C SER A 66 14.01 -4.75 -1.50
N TRP A 67 13.57 -5.94 -1.05
CA TRP A 67 14.44 -7.11 -0.95
C TRP A 67 14.95 -7.59 -2.32
N GLN A 68 14.08 -7.66 -3.33
CA GLN A 68 14.47 -8.03 -4.68
C GLN A 68 15.49 -7.04 -5.28
N GLN A 69 15.30 -5.74 -5.05
CA GLN A 69 16.21 -4.70 -5.51
C GLN A 69 17.57 -4.78 -4.81
N SER A 70 17.59 -4.91 -3.48
CA SER A 70 18.82 -5.09 -2.70
C SER A 70 19.60 -6.32 -3.15
N ARG A 71 18.94 -7.46 -3.31
CA ARG A 71 19.56 -8.68 -3.84
C ARG A 71 20.12 -8.49 -5.24
N SER A 72 19.38 -7.82 -6.13
CA SER A 72 19.85 -7.56 -7.49
C SER A 72 21.04 -6.60 -7.53
N LEU A 73 21.15 -5.67 -6.58
CA LEU A 73 22.31 -4.80 -6.45
C LEU A 73 23.51 -5.61 -5.98
N TRP A 74 23.34 -6.39 -4.92
CA TRP A 74 24.40 -7.25 -4.37
C TRP A 74 24.98 -8.26 -5.38
N LEU A 75 24.14 -8.81 -6.27
CA LEU A 75 24.61 -9.76 -7.31
C LEU A 75 25.34 -9.09 -8.49
N LYS A 76 25.29 -7.76 -8.60
CA LYS A 76 26.01 -7.00 -9.64
C LYS A 76 27.39 -6.55 -9.19
N ASP A 77 27.60 -6.47 -7.87
CA ASP A 77 28.89 -6.22 -7.22
C ASP A 77 29.71 -7.53 -7.14
#